data_AF-A0A3S5FBM0-F1
#
_entry.id   AF-A0A3S5FBM0-F1
#
_cell.length_a   1.000
_cell.length_b   1.000
_cell.length_c   1.000
_cell.angle_alpha   90.00
_cell.angle_beta   90.00
_cell.angle_gamma   90.00
#
_symmetry.space_group_name_H-M   'P 1'
#
loop_
_entity.id
_entity.type
_entity.pdbx_description
1 polymer ?
#
loop_
_entity_poly.entity_id
_entity_poly.type
_entity_poly.pdbx_seq_one_letter_code
_entity_poly.pdbx_strand_id
1 'polypeptide(L)'
;MKSYVIYYTRQLDAAISRWESTTVSEQTFLILTNLQANATYFLKIRAVNAAGLGPLSEAATIIVTPGLPPAPQDLIVSNRGSTSLELKWQSPSLTNNIHLTGYTLKYRAESDSNHNPPGCIETPAPNRESFTIKGLYPNTRYFISLQAVSRAGEGIAAQISERTLPECKY
;
A
#
# COMPACT_ATOMS: atom_id res chain seq x y z
N MET A 1 -33.36 2.76 21.23
CA MET A 1 -32.25 2.71 20.26
C MET A 1 -31.23 3.74 20.68
N LYS A 2 -29.98 3.34 20.91
CA LYS A 2 -28.88 4.27 21.22
C LYS A 2 -28.06 4.44 19.95
N SER A 3 -27.95 5.67 19.47
CA SER A 3 -27.09 5.99 18.34
C SER A 3 -26.10 7.08 18.72
N TYR A 4 -25.04 7.20 17.94
CA TYR A 4 -24.01 8.22 18.10
C TYR A 4 -23.82 8.93 16.78
N VAL A 5 -23.70 10.25 16.83
CA VAL A 5 -23.25 11.06 15.68
C VAL A 5 -21.79 11.40 15.90
N ILE A 6 -20.96 11.04 14.93
CA ILE A 6 -19.54 11.32 14.88
C ILE A 6 -19.34 12.46 13.89
N TYR A 7 -18.74 13.55 14.35
CA TYR A 7 -18.33 14.69 13.54
C TYR A 7 -16.83 14.66 13.33
N TYR A 8 -16.36 14.95 12.13
CA TYR A 8 -14.95 15.06 11.84
C TYR A 8 -14.64 16.19 10.85
N THR A 9 -13.49 16.84 11.01
CA THR A 9 -13.05 17.94 10.15
C THR A 9 -11.53 18.06 10.15
N ARG A 10 -10.97 18.81 9.21
CA ARG A 10 -9.58 19.28 9.25
C ARG A 10 -9.43 20.71 9.78
N GLN A 11 -10.55 21.40 10.00
CA GLN A 11 -10.61 22.79 10.46
C GLN A 11 -11.25 22.86 11.84
N LEU A 12 -10.45 22.76 12.91
CA LEU A 12 -10.95 22.72 14.29
C LEU A 12 -11.85 23.92 14.64
N ASP A 13 -11.54 25.11 14.11
CA ASP A 13 -12.26 26.35 14.43
C ASP A 13 -13.59 26.51 13.67
N ALA A 14 -13.90 25.61 12.73
CA ALA A 14 -15.17 25.65 12.02
C ALA A 14 -16.33 25.28 12.95
N ALA A 15 -17.49 25.90 12.75
CA ALA A 15 -18.72 25.51 13.47
C ALA A 15 -19.06 24.03 13.21
N ILE A 16 -19.57 23.32 14.23
CA ILE A 16 -19.87 21.89 14.15
C ILE A 16 -20.83 21.50 13.00
N SER A 17 -21.71 22.43 12.59
CA SER A 17 -22.63 22.25 11.46
C SER A 17 -21.93 22.19 10.10
N ARG A 18 -20.67 22.59 10.02
CA ARG A 18 -19.83 22.52 8.82
C ARG A 18 -18.91 21.30 8.82
N TRP A 19 -18.85 20.55 9.92
CA TRP A 19 -18.05 19.33 9.99
C TRP A 19 -18.77 18.23 9.23
N GLU A 20 -18.00 17.33 8.61
CA GLU A 20 -18.57 16.10 8.07
C GLU A 20 -19.10 15.26 9.23
N SER A 21 -20.18 14.50 9.01
CA SER A 21 -20.75 13.67 10.05
C SER A 21 -21.30 12.36 9.54
N THR A 22 -21.25 11.35 10.41
CA THR A 22 -21.87 10.05 10.18
C THR A 22 -22.50 9.54 11.46
N THR A 23 -23.49 8.66 11.32
CA THR A 23 -24.26 8.13 12.45
C THR A 23 -24.08 6.62 12.52
N VAL A 24 -23.81 6.12 13.72
CA VAL A 24 -23.79 4.69 14.01
C VAL A 24 -24.89 4.37 15.02
N SER A 25 -25.59 3.26 14.80
CA SER A 25 -26.66 2.79 15.68
C SER A 25 -26.28 1.44 16.26
N GLU A 26 -26.52 1.24 17.55
CA GLU A 26 -26.30 -0.03 18.25
C GLU A 26 -24.84 -0.55 18.25
N GLN A 27 -23.87 0.25 17.80
CA GLN A 27 -22.44 -0.03 17.88
C GLN A 27 -21.71 1.10 18.60
N THR A 28 -20.57 0.78 19.21
CA THR A 28 -19.68 1.72 19.92
C THR A 28 -18.37 1.97 19.17
N PHE A 29 -18.27 1.50 17.92
CA PHE A 29 -17.11 1.70 17.05
C PHE A 29 -17.56 2.12 15.65
N LEU A 30 -16.67 2.81 14.93
CA LEU A 30 -16.86 3.26 13.56
C LEU A 30 -15.49 3.29 12.87
N ILE A 31 -15.44 2.84 11.61
CA ILE A 31 -14.26 3.00 10.75
C ILE A 31 -14.53 4.16 9.80
N LEU A 32 -13.78 5.25 9.97
CA LEU A 32 -13.77 6.35 9.00
C LEU A 32 -12.87 5.96 7.82
N THR A 33 -13.40 6.10 6.61
CA THR A 33 -12.69 5.82 5.36
C THR A 33 -12.58 7.10 4.53
N ASN A 34 -11.82 7.05 3.43
CA ASN A 34 -11.67 8.17 2.48
C ASN A 34 -11.06 9.45 3.09
N LEU A 35 -10.31 9.32 4.19
CA LEU A 35 -9.57 10.42 4.77
C LEU A 35 -8.31 10.71 3.96
N GLN A 36 -7.93 11.99 3.88
CA GLN A 36 -6.71 12.38 3.19
C GLN A 36 -5.48 11.93 3.99
N ALA A 37 -4.53 11.25 3.33
CA ALA A 37 -3.24 10.91 3.94
C ALA A 37 -2.42 12.17 4.29
N ASN A 38 -1.60 12.07 5.34
CA ASN A 38 -0.80 13.17 5.89
C ASN A 38 -1.65 14.38 6.34
N ALA A 39 -2.88 14.14 6.79
CA ALA A 39 -3.74 15.20 7.30
C ALA A 39 -4.13 14.96 8.76
N THR A 40 -4.23 16.06 9.50
CA THR A 40 -4.79 16.06 10.85
C THR A 40 -6.30 16.25 10.77
N TYR A 41 -7.02 15.38 11.46
CA TYR A 41 -8.46 15.45 11.64
C TYR A 41 -8.79 15.66 13.12
N PHE A 42 -9.85 16.41 13.37
CA PHE A 42 -10.43 16.62 14.68
C PHE A 42 -11.80 15.96 14.72
N LEU A 43 -12.08 15.22 15.80
CA LEU A 43 -13.30 14.44 15.94
C LEU A 43 -14.07 14.85 17.20
N LYS A 44 -15.39 14.92 17.10
CA LYS A 44 -16.30 15.06 18.24
C LYS A 44 -17.43 14.06 18.10
N ILE A 45 -17.93 13.52 19.21
CA ILE A 45 -18.99 12.52 19.23
C ILE A 45 -20.09 13.00 20.18
N ARG A 46 -21.36 12.73 19.85
CA ARG A 46 -22.48 12.89 20.78
C ARG A 46 -23.45 11.71 20.70
N ALA A 47 -24.06 11.39 21.83
CA ALA A 47 -25.11 10.38 21.90
C ALA A 47 -26.45 10.93 21.38
N VAL A 48 -27.30 10.05 20.87
CA VAL A 48 -28.67 10.33 20.43
C VAL A 48 -29.59 9.29 21.06
N ASN A 49 -30.67 9.77 21.69
CA ASN A 49 -31.73 8.94 22.26
C ASN A 49 -33.11 9.55 21.93
N ALA A 50 -34.18 8.97 22.49
CA ALA A 50 -35.55 9.44 22.23
C ALA A 50 -35.84 10.88 22.72
N ALA A 51 -35.07 11.39 23.68
CA ALA A 51 -35.16 12.77 24.15
C ALA A 51 -34.37 13.75 23.25
N GLY A 52 -33.59 13.24 22.30
CA GLY A 52 -32.83 14.02 21.33
C GLY A 52 -31.32 13.84 21.44
N LEU A 53 -30.60 14.92 21.15
CA LEU A 53 -29.14 14.96 21.03
C LEU A 53 -28.51 15.29 22.39
N GLY A 54 -27.57 14.46 22.83
CA GLY A 54 -26.74 14.73 24.00
C GLY A 54 -25.64 15.77 23.73
N PRO A 55 -24.85 16.12 24.76
CA PRO A 55 -23.71 17.02 24.61
C PRO A 55 -22.64 16.44 23.68
N LEU A 56 -21.89 17.32 23.04
CA LEU A 56 -20.68 16.95 22.29
C LEU A 56 -19.56 16.60 23.27
N SER A 57 -18.73 15.63 22.88
CA SER A 57 -17.46 15.35 23.52
C SER A 57 -16.45 16.48 23.31
N GLU A 58 -15.38 16.44 24.09
CA GLU A 58 -14.13 17.11 23.75
C GLU A 58 -13.61 16.65 22.38
N ALA A 59 -12.82 17.51 21.73
CA ALA A 59 -12.23 17.20 20.44
C ALA A 59 -11.07 16.20 20.60
N ALA A 60 -11.10 15.10 19.86
CA ALA A 60 -9.97 14.20 19.68
C ALA A 60 -9.18 14.59 18.42
N THR A 61 -7.86 14.52 18.47
CA THR A 61 -6.98 14.81 17.32
C THR A 61 -6.43 13.50 16.75
N ILE A 62 -6.57 13.29 15.45
CA ILE A 62 -6.09 12.11 14.73
C ILE A 62 -5.20 12.56 13.58
N ILE A 63 -4.01 11.96 13.45
CA ILE A 63 -3.14 12.17 12.30
C ILE A 63 -3.26 10.95 11.40
N VAL A 64 -3.70 11.17 10.16
CA VAL A 64 -3.82 10.10 9.16
C VAL A 64 -2.45 9.91 8.52
N THR A 65 -1.81 8.77 8.79
CA THR A 65 -0.54 8.41 8.16
C THR A 65 -0.76 7.82 6.78
N PRO A 66 0.21 7.94 5.84
CA PRO A 66 0.12 7.26 4.56
C PRO A 66 0.17 5.75 4.78
N GLY A 67 -0.64 5.01 4.02
CA GLY A 67 -0.57 3.55 4.07
C GLY A 67 0.65 3.03 3.30
N LEU A 68 1.15 1.86 3.73
CA LEU A 68 2.06 1.05 2.93
C LEU A 68 1.26 0.35 1.82
N PRO A 69 1.77 0.27 0.58
CA PRO A 69 1.06 -0.37 -0.51
C PRO A 69 0.78 -1.87 -0.27
N PRO A 70 -0.34 -2.39 -0.79
CA PRO A 70 -0.53 -3.83 -0.97
C PRO A 70 0.49 -4.41 -1.96
N ALA A 71 0.57 -5.74 -2.03
CA ALA A 71 1.41 -6.42 -3.01
C ALA A 71 0.96 -6.14 -4.45
N PRO A 72 1.90 -5.92 -5.39
CA PRO A 72 1.61 -5.92 -6.83
C PRO A 72 0.87 -7.20 -7.23
N GLN A 73 -0.03 -7.09 -8.21
CA GLN A 73 -0.85 -8.21 -8.68
C GLN A 73 -0.22 -8.87 -9.91
N ASP A 74 -0.55 -10.14 -10.13
CA ASP A 74 -0.18 -10.89 -11.34
C ASP A 74 1.30 -10.77 -11.75
N LEU A 75 2.20 -10.79 -10.76
CA LEU A 75 3.63 -10.79 -11.03
C LEU A 75 4.04 -12.08 -11.73
N ILE A 76 4.51 -11.96 -12.97
CA ILE A 76 4.94 -13.08 -13.81
C ILE A 76 6.25 -12.79 -14.53
N VAL A 77 6.92 -13.85 -14.99
CA VAL A 77 7.98 -13.73 -16.01
C VAL A 77 7.33 -13.95 -17.37
N SER A 78 7.34 -12.90 -18.20
CA SER A 78 6.76 -12.92 -19.54
C SER A 78 7.73 -13.39 -20.63
N ASN A 79 9.04 -13.23 -20.40
CA ASN A 79 10.07 -13.70 -21.32
C ASN A 79 11.33 -14.10 -20.55
N ARG A 80 12.03 -15.13 -21.02
CA ARG A 80 13.22 -15.72 -20.42
C ARG A 80 14.36 -15.69 -21.43
N GLY A 81 15.46 -15.03 -21.08
CA GLY A 81 16.74 -15.16 -21.75
C GLY A 81 17.69 -16.05 -20.97
N SER A 82 18.87 -16.33 -21.52
CA SER A 82 19.94 -17.00 -20.77
C SER A 82 20.51 -16.11 -19.67
N THR A 83 20.53 -14.79 -19.87
CA THR A 83 21.08 -13.83 -18.90
C THR A 83 20.09 -12.72 -18.52
N SER A 84 18.80 -12.93 -18.78
CA SER A 84 17.75 -11.95 -18.49
C SER A 84 16.40 -12.58 -18.19
N LEU A 85 15.57 -11.87 -17.43
CA LEU A 85 14.17 -12.20 -17.17
C LEU A 85 13.33 -10.92 -17.34
N GLU A 86 12.30 -10.99 -18.19
CA GLU A 86 11.33 -9.90 -18.36
C GLU A 86 10.12 -10.12 -17.47
N LEU A 87 9.96 -9.24 -16.48
CA LEU A 87 8.86 -9.25 -15.53
C LEU A 87 7.70 -8.41 -16.04
N LYS A 88 6.48 -8.87 -15.77
CA LYS A 88 5.24 -8.11 -15.91
C LYS A 88 4.40 -8.25 -14.64
N TRP A 89 3.70 -7.19 -14.28
CA TRP A 89 2.80 -7.16 -13.12
C TRP A 89 1.72 -6.12 -13.32
N GLN A 90 0.70 -6.13 -12.47
CA GLN A 90 -0.31 -5.10 -12.37
C GLN A 90 -0.14 -4.28 -11.09
N SER A 91 -0.56 -3.02 -11.15
CA SER A 91 -0.59 -2.15 -9.98
C SER A 91 -1.49 -2.74 -8.88
N PRO A 92 -1.09 -2.64 -7.60
CA PRO A 92 -1.95 -3.06 -6.50
C PRO A 92 -3.26 -2.26 -6.46
N SER A 93 -4.36 -2.88 -6.03
CA SER A 93 -5.60 -2.17 -5.70
C SER A 93 -5.39 -1.25 -4.50
N LEU A 94 -5.27 0.06 -4.75
CA LEU A 94 -4.96 1.06 -3.72
C LEU A 94 -6.21 1.52 -2.95
N THR A 95 -6.04 1.80 -1.67
CA THR A 95 -6.99 2.60 -0.88
C THR A 95 -6.68 4.09 -1.04
N ASN A 96 -7.66 4.95 -0.74
CA ASN A 96 -7.54 6.40 -0.93
C ASN A 96 -6.39 7.10 -0.16
N ASN A 97 -5.82 6.44 0.86
CA ASN A 97 -4.69 6.95 1.64
C ASN A 97 -3.31 6.43 1.16
N ILE A 98 -3.25 5.76 0.01
CA ILE A 98 -2.01 5.20 -0.55
C ILE A 98 -1.78 5.81 -1.94
N HIS A 99 -0.64 6.50 -2.08
CA HIS A 99 -0.16 7.00 -3.36
C HIS A 99 1.17 6.34 -3.69
N LEU A 100 1.22 5.63 -4.82
CA LEU A 100 2.46 5.00 -5.27
C LEU A 100 3.46 6.04 -5.76
N THR A 101 4.72 5.79 -5.42
CA THR A 101 5.89 6.54 -5.92
C THR A 101 6.74 5.69 -6.86
N GLY A 102 6.59 4.36 -6.82
CA GLY A 102 7.37 3.45 -7.65
C GLY A 102 7.31 2.00 -7.18
N TYR A 103 8.29 1.20 -7.60
CA TYR A 103 8.47 -0.19 -7.18
C TYR A 103 9.93 -0.47 -6.83
N THR A 104 10.14 -1.34 -5.84
CA THR A 104 11.45 -1.94 -5.53
C THR A 104 11.43 -3.41 -5.95
N LEU A 105 12.39 -3.78 -6.79
CA LEU A 105 12.62 -5.14 -7.26
C LEU A 105 13.88 -5.70 -6.61
N LYS A 106 13.76 -6.82 -5.91
CA LYS A 106 14.87 -7.55 -5.30
C LYS A 106 14.97 -8.93 -5.92
N TYR A 107 16.18 -9.39 -6.25
CA TYR A 107 16.41 -10.70 -6.83
C TYR A 107 17.70 -11.33 -6.32
N ARG A 108 17.72 -12.67 -6.24
CA ARG A 108 18.89 -13.45 -5.81
C ARG A 108 18.91 -14.79 -6.51
N ALA A 109 20.08 -15.28 -6.88
CA ALA A 109 20.20 -16.65 -7.36
C ALA A 109 19.98 -17.63 -6.20
N GLU A 110 19.43 -18.80 -6.49
CA GLU A 110 19.30 -19.90 -5.53
C GLU A 110 20.66 -20.39 -5.02
N SER A 111 21.71 -20.24 -5.84
CA SER A 111 23.08 -20.56 -5.49
C SER A 111 23.78 -19.50 -4.64
N ASP A 112 23.22 -18.29 -4.55
CA ASP A 112 23.85 -17.21 -3.78
C ASP A 112 23.72 -17.50 -2.28
N SER A 113 24.82 -17.30 -1.55
CA SER A 113 24.78 -17.36 -0.09
C SER A 113 23.95 -16.21 0.48
N ASN A 114 23.35 -16.41 1.66
CA ASN A 114 22.62 -15.35 2.36
C ASN A 114 23.49 -14.14 2.76
N HIS A 115 24.83 -14.25 2.69
CA HIS A 115 25.75 -13.15 2.96
C HIS A 115 25.90 -12.21 1.76
N ASN A 116 25.55 -12.64 0.55
CA ASN A 116 25.55 -11.77 -0.62
C ASN A 116 24.27 -10.93 -0.62
N PRO A 117 24.38 -9.60 -0.75
CA PRO A 117 23.18 -8.78 -0.86
C PRO A 117 22.42 -9.15 -2.14
N PRO A 118 21.09 -9.26 -2.09
CA PRO A 118 20.31 -9.44 -3.31
C PRO A 118 20.52 -8.24 -4.24
N GLY A 119 20.46 -8.48 -5.54
CA GLY A 119 20.34 -7.39 -6.51
C GLY A 119 19.08 -6.58 -6.17
N CYS A 120 19.22 -5.26 -6.12
CA CYS A 120 18.15 -4.34 -5.75
C CYS A 120 18.02 -3.26 -6.82
N ILE A 121 16.80 -3.07 -7.32
CA ILE A 121 16.50 -2.09 -8.35
C ILE A 121 15.27 -1.29 -7.91
N GLU A 122 15.46 0.01 -7.76
CA GLU A 122 14.37 0.96 -7.50
C GLU A 122 13.90 1.57 -8.81
N THR A 123 12.58 1.67 -8.96
CA THR A 123 11.95 2.21 -10.16
C THR A 123 10.97 3.30 -9.75
N PRO A 124 11.36 4.59 -9.81
CA PRO A 124 10.50 5.71 -9.40
C PRO A 124 9.46 6.03 -10.49
N ALA A 125 8.67 5.02 -10.85
CA ALA A 125 7.67 5.06 -11.91
C ALA A 125 6.42 4.31 -11.43
N PRO A 126 5.42 5.01 -10.86
CA PRO A 126 4.26 4.37 -10.23
C PRO A 126 3.33 3.65 -11.22
N ASN A 127 3.40 3.99 -12.50
CA ASN A 127 2.62 3.35 -13.58
C ASN A 127 3.43 2.27 -14.33
N ARG A 128 4.62 1.90 -13.83
CA ARG A 128 5.43 0.86 -14.46
C ARG A 128 4.83 -0.50 -14.14
N GLU A 129 4.62 -1.29 -15.20
CA GLU A 129 4.02 -2.63 -15.13
C GLU A 129 4.93 -3.71 -15.73
N SER A 130 6.15 -3.33 -16.13
CA SER A 130 7.16 -4.28 -16.61
C SER A 130 8.59 -3.81 -16.33
N PHE A 131 9.50 -4.78 -16.22
CA PHE A 131 10.92 -4.53 -16.09
C PHE A 131 11.75 -5.75 -16.50
N THR A 132 12.86 -5.53 -17.21
CA THR A 132 13.79 -6.60 -17.58
C THR A 132 15.01 -6.59 -16.66
N ILE A 133 15.16 -7.65 -15.84
CA ILE A 133 16.40 -7.91 -15.12
C ILE A 133 17.41 -8.45 -16.14
N LYS A 134 18.62 -7.89 -16.18
CA LYS A 134 19.72 -8.29 -17.06
C LYS A 134 20.95 -8.69 -16.23
N GLY A 135 21.92 -9.32 -16.88
CA GLY A 135 23.18 -9.72 -16.22
C GLY A 135 23.03 -10.90 -15.27
N LEU A 136 22.02 -11.75 -15.51
CA LEU A 136 21.78 -12.96 -14.73
C LEU A 136 22.67 -14.10 -15.21
N TYR A 137 22.90 -15.08 -14.35
CA TYR A 137 23.63 -16.30 -14.69
C TYR A 137 22.75 -17.25 -15.52
N PRO A 138 23.30 -17.91 -16.57
CA PRO A 138 22.58 -18.91 -17.35
C PRO A 138 22.19 -20.17 -16.57
N ASN A 139 21.03 -20.73 -16.92
CA ASN A 139 20.46 -21.93 -16.30
C ASN A 139 20.36 -21.86 -14.75
N THR A 140 20.16 -20.66 -14.21
CA THR A 140 20.15 -20.41 -12.77
C THR A 140 18.76 -20.02 -12.32
N ARG A 141 18.27 -20.64 -11.23
CA ARG A 141 17.00 -20.24 -10.60
C ARG A 141 17.22 -18.97 -9.79
N TYR A 142 16.36 -17.98 -9.99
CA TYR A 142 16.30 -16.75 -9.23
C TYR A 142 15.01 -16.67 -8.41
N PHE A 143 15.12 -16.22 -7.16
CA PHE A 143 13.99 -15.76 -6.37
C PHE A 143 13.83 -14.26 -6.57
N ILE A 144 12.62 -13.82 -6.87
CA ILE A 144 12.31 -12.44 -7.25
C ILE A 144 11.20 -11.92 -6.34
N SER A 145 11.40 -10.73 -5.80
CA SER A 145 10.48 -10.04 -4.91
C SER A 145 10.22 -8.64 -5.46
N LEU A 146 8.95 -8.29 -5.66
CA LEU A 146 8.52 -6.97 -6.12
C LEU A 146 7.63 -6.32 -5.04
N GLN A 147 8.00 -5.13 -4.59
CA GLN A 147 7.22 -4.33 -3.65
C GLN A 147 6.81 -3.03 -4.33
N ALA A 148 5.55 -2.64 -4.20
CA ALA A 148 5.13 -1.29 -4.53
C ALA A 148 5.55 -0.33 -3.40
N VAL A 149 5.90 0.92 -3.75
CA VAL A 149 6.45 1.91 -2.80
C VAL A 149 5.51 3.11 -2.71
N SER A 150 5.22 3.57 -1.49
CA SER A 150 4.55 4.84 -1.23
C SER A 150 5.47 5.78 -0.45
N ARG A 151 4.97 6.97 -0.08
CA ARG A 151 5.67 7.87 0.84
C ARG A 151 5.90 7.28 2.23
N ALA A 152 5.14 6.27 2.64
CA ALA A 152 5.38 5.56 3.90
C ALA A 152 6.51 4.51 3.80
N GLY A 153 6.94 4.16 2.59
CA GLY A 153 7.97 3.17 2.33
C GLY A 153 7.49 2.00 1.46
N GLU A 154 8.22 0.88 1.56
CA GLU A 154 7.93 -0.34 0.81
C GLU A 154 6.73 -1.10 1.36
N GLY A 155 5.83 -1.49 0.46
CA GLY A 155 4.65 -2.28 0.75
C GLY A 155 4.93 -3.77 0.91
N ILE A 156 3.84 -4.55 0.87
CA ILE A 156 3.90 -6.01 0.88
C ILE A 156 4.56 -6.50 -0.42
N ALA A 157 5.37 -7.55 -0.33
CA ALA A 157 6.05 -8.15 -1.48
C ALA A 157 5.15 -9.17 -2.22
N ALA A 158 5.15 -9.08 -3.55
CA ALA A 158 4.82 -10.19 -4.43
C ALA A 158 6.10 -10.97 -4.73
N GLN A 159 6.03 -12.30 -4.70
CA GLN A 159 7.21 -13.16 -4.88
C GLN A 159 6.98 -14.25 -5.90
N ILE A 160 7.99 -14.48 -6.74
CA ILE A 160 8.04 -15.59 -7.69
C ILE A 160 9.45 -16.20 -7.71
N SER A 161 9.59 -17.36 -8.34
CA SER A 161 10.90 -17.88 -8.72
C SER A 161 10.87 -18.36 -10.16
N GLU A 162 11.95 -18.09 -10.89
CA GLU A 162 12.07 -18.50 -12.28
C GLU A 162 13.53 -18.82 -12.61
N ARG A 163 13.74 -19.72 -13.57
CA ARG A 163 15.07 -20.11 -14.04
C ARG A 163 15.41 -19.38 -15.34
N THR A 164 16.61 -18.85 -15.49
CA THR A 164 17.09 -18.39 -16.81
C THR A 164 17.26 -19.56 -17.77
N LEU A 165 17.30 -19.29 -19.08
CA LEU A 165 17.59 -20.35 -20.05
C LEU A 165 19.06 -20.77 -19.99
N PRO A 166 19.41 -22.00 -20.41
CA PRO A 166 20.80 -22.34 -20.71
C PRO A 166 21.35 -21.48 -21.86
N GLU A 167 22.67 -21.34 -21.94
CA GLU A 167 23.30 -20.82 -23.16
C GLU A 167 23.10 -21.81 -24.32
N CYS A 168 22.83 -21.28 -25.51
CA CYS A 168 22.82 -22.11 -26.71
C CYS A 168 24.24 -22.66 -26.93
N LYS A 169 24.38 -23.98 -26.95
CA LYS A 169 25.61 -24.62 -27.41
C LYS A 169 25.57 -24.67 -28.93
N TYR A 170 26.58 -24.07 -29.58
CA TYR A 170 26.83 -24.23 -31.01
C TYR A 170 27.44 -25.59 -31.30
#